data_AF-A0A1Y4LVK0-F1
#
_entry.id   AF-A0A1Y4LVK0-F1
#
_cell.length_a   1.000
_cell.length_b   1.000
_cell.length_c   1.000
_cell.angle_alpha   90.00
_cell.angle_beta   90.00
_cell.angle_gamma   90.00
#
_symmetry.space_group_name_H-M   'P 1'
#
loop_
_entity.id
_entity.type
_entity.pdbx_description
1 polymer ?
#
loop_
_entity_poly.entity_id
_entity_poly.type
_entity_poly.pdbx_seq_one_letter_code
_entity_poly.pdbx_strand_id
1 'polypeptide(L)'
;MVPYEFYLAAYRGGSISAQDWPAAEREACATLARYKRLYTVTAPPDIVDAESMAVCAMAEALVFNAQAEAGQGAVASASIGSVSTSYAGASGLDMSAKAQAKRVYNACALYLDIYRGCG
;
A
#
# COMPACT_ATOMS: atom_id res chain seq x y z
N MET A 1 -15.83 -2.54 -4.33
CA MET A 1 -15.10 -3.80 -4.15
C MET A 1 -14.18 -3.96 -5.33
N VAL A 2 -12.88 -4.04 -5.12
CA VAL A 2 -11.88 -4.25 -6.19
C VAL A 2 -11.62 -5.76 -6.33
N PRO A 3 -11.91 -6.39 -7.48
CA PRO A 3 -11.70 -7.83 -7.64
C PRO A 3 -10.21 -8.15 -7.71
N TYR A 4 -9.83 -9.34 -7.26
CA TYR A 4 -8.43 -9.79 -7.31
C TYR A 4 -7.86 -9.82 -8.74
N GLU A 5 -8.70 -10.11 -9.74
CA GLU A 5 -8.34 -10.02 -11.16
C GLU A 5 -7.86 -8.60 -11.54
N PHE A 6 -8.50 -7.54 -11.01
CA PHE A 6 -8.07 -6.17 -11.26
C PHE A 6 -6.69 -5.90 -10.63
N TYR A 7 -6.47 -6.40 -9.42
CA TYR A 7 -5.18 -6.29 -8.74
C TYR A 7 -4.04 -6.91 -9.57
N LEU A 8 -4.26 -8.10 -10.15
CA LEU A 8 -3.24 -8.77 -10.97
C LEU A 8 -3.13 -8.21 -12.39
N ALA A 9 -4.25 -7.97 -13.06
CA ALA A 9 -4.27 -7.67 -14.49
C ALA A 9 -4.15 -6.17 -14.79
N ALA A 10 -4.86 -5.32 -14.06
CA ALA A 10 -4.85 -3.88 -14.29
C ALA A 10 -3.77 -3.17 -13.47
N TYR A 11 -3.76 -3.41 -12.16
CA TYR A 11 -2.80 -2.80 -11.23
C TYR A 11 -1.40 -3.44 -11.30
N ARG A 12 -1.30 -4.71 -11.75
CA ARG A 12 -0.04 -5.47 -11.86
C ARG A 12 0.64 -5.74 -10.51
N GLY A 13 -0.15 -5.92 -9.46
CA GLY A 13 0.34 -6.28 -8.14
C GLY A 13 0.74 -7.75 -8.02
N GLY A 14 1.57 -8.07 -7.03
CA GLY A 14 2.03 -9.45 -6.78
C GLY A 14 2.49 -9.72 -5.35
N SER A 15 2.23 -8.78 -4.42
CA SER A 15 2.66 -8.89 -3.02
C SER A 15 1.60 -9.51 -2.10
N ILE A 16 0.34 -9.56 -2.52
CA ILE A 16 -0.79 -10.09 -1.75
C ILE A 16 -1.33 -11.35 -2.43
N SER A 17 -1.53 -12.41 -1.67
CA SER A 17 -2.11 -13.66 -2.17
C SER A 17 -3.60 -13.54 -2.46
N ALA A 18 -4.16 -14.43 -3.29
CA ALA A 18 -5.60 -14.48 -3.55
C ALA A 18 -6.43 -14.71 -2.28
N GLN A 19 -5.87 -15.43 -1.30
CA GLN A 19 -6.52 -15.72 -0.02
C GLN A 19 -6.56 -14.48 0.89
N ASP A 20 -5.50 -13.68 0.90
CA ASP A 20 -5.38 -12.51 1.76
C ASP A 20 -6.02 -11.25 1.15
N TRP A 21 -6.19 -11.23 -0.18
CA TRP A 21 -6.73 -10.10 -0.92
C TRP A 21 -8.06 -9.56 -0.36
N PRO A 22 -9.09 -10.39 -0.05
CA PRO A 22 -10.36 -9.86 0.44
C PRO A 22 -10.24 -9.08 1.75
N ALA A 23 -9.33 -9.49 2.64
CA ALA A 23 -9.11 -8.79 3.90
C ALA A 23 -8.37 -7.46 3.66
N ALA A 24 -7.31 -7.49 2.84
CA ALA A 24 -6.51 -6.31 2.51
C ALA A 24 -7.32 -5.25 1.74
N GLU A 25 -8.13 -5.67 0.76
CA GLU A 25 -9.02 -4.81 -0.02
C GLU A 25 -10.05 -4.13 0.87
N ARG A 26 -10.69 -4.88 1.78
CA ARG A 26 -11.67 -4.34 2.71
C ARG A 26 -11.07 -3.24 3.59
N GLU A 27 -9.86 -3.45 4.10
CA GLU A 27 -9.17 -2.48 4.95
C GLU A 27 -8.70 -1.24 4.19
N ALA A 28 -8.20 -1.42 2.96
CA ALA A 28 -7.86 -0.33 2.06
C ALA A 28 -9.11 0.50 1.71
N CYS A 29 -10.22 -0.14 1.34
CA CYS A 29 -11.49 0.51 1.08
C CYS A 29 -12.02 1.29 2.30
N ALA A 30 -11.95 0.71 3.50
CA ALA A 30 -12.35 1.39 4.72
C ALA A 30 -11.47 2.63 5.01
N THR A 31 -10.17 2.53 4.75
CA THR A 31 -9.21 3.63 4.91
C THR A 31 -9.46 4.74 3.90
N LEU A 32 -9.70 4.40 2.62
CA LEU A 32 -10.04 5.37 1.57
C LEU A 32 -11.37 6.05 1.90
N ALA A 33 -12.38 5.30 2.35
CA ALA A 33 -13.65 5.87 2.79
C ALA A 33 -13.46 6.85 3.96
N ARG A 34 -12.51 6.59 4.86
CA ARG A 34 -12.15 7.54 5.92
C ARG A 34 -11.49 8.79 5.35
N TYR A 35 -10.58 8.69 4.38
CA TYR A 35 -9.98 9.86 3.73
C TYR A 35 -11.03 10.72 3.04
N LYS A 36 -11.97 10.12 2.28
CA LYS A 36 -13.08 10.85 1.63
C LYS A 36 -14.01 11.56 2.62
N ARG A 37 -14.11 11.09 3.87
CA ARG A 37 -14.88 11.78 4.93
C ARG A 37 -14.14 12.95 5.55
N LEU A 38 -12.81 12.89 5.61
CA LEU A 38 -11.98 13.88 6.31
C LEU A 38 -11.40 14.95 5.37
N TYR A 39 -11.20 14.60 4.10
CA TYR A 39 -10.46 15.39 3.13
C TYR A 39 -11.21 15.45 1.80
N THR A 40 -10.88 16.44 0.98
CA THR A 40 -11.30 16.46 -0.42
C THR A 40 -10.42 15.50 -1.20
N VAL A 41 -11.01 14.44 -1.74
CA VAL A 41 -10.31 13.44 -2.56
C VAL A 41 -10.87 13.48 -3.97
N THR A 42 -10.01 13.72 -4.95
CA THR A 42 -10.38 13.79 -6.38
C THR A 42 -9.55 12.83 -7.20
N ALA A 43 -10.19 12.19 -8.18
CA ALA A 43 -9.52 11.35 -9.16
C ALA A 43 -9.03 12.22 -10.34
N PRO A 44 -7.73 12.21 -10.67
CA PRO A 44 -7.22 12.84 -11.88
C PRO A 44 -7.91 12.24 -13.12
N PRO A 45 -8.32 13.08 -14.11
CA PRO A 45 -9.09 12.61 -15.27
C PRO A 45 -8.26 11.75 -16.24
N ASP A 46 -6.94 11.80 -16.15
CA ASP A 46 -5.98 11.04 -16.96
C ASP A 46 -5.72 9.62 -16.42
N ILE A 47 -6.13 9.34 -15.18
CA ILE A 47 -5.92 8.04 -14.56
C ILE A 47 -7.21 7.21 -14.62
N VAL A 48 -7.21 6.19 -15.48
CA VAL A 48 -8.30 5.22 -15.56
C VAL A 48 -8.36 4.41 -14.27
N ASP A 49 -9.57 4.24 -13.72
CA ASP A 49 -9.84 3.48 -12.50
C ASP A 49 -8.98 3.93 -11.28
N ALA A 50 -8.68 5.24 -11.20
CA ALA A 50 -7.82 5.83 -10.17
C ALA A 50 -8.13 5.38 -8.74
N GLU A 51 -9.41 5.28 -8.37
CA GLU A 51 -9.80 4.81 -7.05
C GLU A 51 -9.46 3.33 -6.81
N SER A 52 -9.69 2.47 -7.80
CA SER A 52 -9.35 1.04 -7.72
C SER A 52 -7.84 0.85 -7.63
N MET A 53 -7.06 1.63 -8.40
CA MET A 53 -5.60 1.66 -8.31
C MET A 53 -5.11 2.13 -6.93
N ALA A 54 -5.73 3.17 -6.36
CA ALA A 54 -5.44 3.62 -5.01
C ALA A 54 -5.72 2.55 -3.95
N VAL A 55 -6.85 1.84 -4.05
CA VAL A 55 -7.18 0.73 -3.14
C VAL A 55 -6.13 -0.37 -3.22
N CYS A 56 -5.69 -0.76 -4.41
CA CYS A 56 -4.63 -1.75 -4.58
C CYS A 56 -3.32 -1.30 -3.89
N ALA A 57 -2.86 -0.08 -4.15
CA ALA A 57 -1.63 0.43 -3.56
C ALA A 57 -1.71 0.58 -2.03
N MET A 58 -2.86 1.01 -1.52
CA MET A 58 -3.11 1.07 -0.09
C MET A 58 -3.13 -0.32 0.55
N ALA A 59 -3.73 -1.32 -0.12
CA ALA A 59 -3.74 -2.70 0.34
C ALA A 59 -2.31 -3.26 0.48
N GLU A 60 -1.44 -3.03 -0.51
CA GLU A 60 -0.04 -3.45 -0.43
C GLU A 60 0.71 -2.75 0.71
N ALA A 61 0.49 -1.45 0.90
CA ALA A 61 1.08 -0.70 2.00
C ALA A 61 0.62 -1.20 3.38
N LEU A 62 -0.66 -1.56 3.52
CA LEU A 62 -1.23 -2.12 4.74
C LEU A 62 -0.67 -3.51 5.03
N VAL A 63 -0.61 -4.39 4.02
CA VAL A 63 -0.04 -5.73 4.14
C VAL A 63 1.45 -5.65 4.47
N PHE A 64 2.20 -4.75 3.83
CA PHE A 64 3.60 -4.51 4.17
C PHE A 64 3.76 -4.07 5.62
N ASN A 65 2.92 -3.14 6.10
CA ASN A 65 2.96 -2.71 7.50
C ASN A 65 2.72 -3.88 8.44
N ALA A 66 1.69 -4.70 8.20
CA ALA A 66 1.35 -5.85 9.01
C ALA A 66 2.47 -6.91 9.01
N GLN A 67 3.08 -7.20 7.85
CA GLN A 67 4.22 -8.11 7.76
C GLN A 67 5.45 -7.57 8.51
N ALA A 68 5.75 -6.28 8.37
CA ALA A 68 6.86 -5.65 9.07
C ALA A 68 6.65 -5.62 10.59
N GLU A 69 5.42 -5.41 11.08
CA GLU A 69 5.07 -5.53 12.50
C GLU A 69 5.19 -6.99 13.01
N ALA A 70 4.84 -7.97 12.19
CA ALA A 70 5.02 -9.39 12.49
C ALA A 70 6.49 -9.86 12.39
N GLY A 71 7.44 -8.97 12.09
CA GLY A 71 8.86 -9.30 11.89
C GLY A 71 9.15 -10.03 10.57
N GLN A 72 8.17 -10.10 9.67
CA GLN A 72 8.22 -10.77 8.37
C GLN A 72 8.60 -9.82 7.22
N GLY A 73 8.58 -8.50 7.45
CA GLY A 73 8.87 -7.46 6.45
C GLY A 73 10.35 -7.28 6.07
N ALA A 74 11.25 -8.12 6.60
CA ALA A 74 12.66 -8.15 6.23
C ALA A 74 12.97 -9.41 5.43
N VAL A 75 12.49 -9.48 4.19
CA VAL A 75 12.98 -10.48 3.22
C VAL A 75 14.37 -10.06 2.77
N ALA A 76 15.36 -10.26 3.64
CA ALA A 76 16.78 -10.13 3.34
C ALA A 76 17.26 -11.41 2.65
N SER A 77 16.82 -11.67 1.41
CA SER A 77 17.54 -12.56 0.50
C SER A 77 16.89 -12.56 -0.88
N ALA A 78 17.45 -11.79 -1.80
CA ALA A 78 17.54 -12.21 -3.19
C ALA A 78 19.01 -12.58 -3.42
N SER A 79 19.32 -13.87 -3.54
CA SER A 79 20.63 -14.32 -4.00
C SER A 79 20.77 -13.99 -5.49
N ILE A 80 21.09 -12.73 -5.81
CA ILE A 80 21.70 -12.39 -7.09
C ILE A 80 23.16 -12.84 -6.98
N GLY A 81 23.57 -13.73 -7.89
CA GLY A 81 24.82 -14.46 -7.83
C GLY A 81 26.02 -13.68 -7.28
N SER A 82 26.74 -14.33 -6.34
CA SER A 82 28.11 -14.03 -5.94
C SER A 82 28.44 -12.69 -5.25
N VAL A 83 27.46 -11.86 -4.86
CA VAL A 83 27.74 -10.69 -4.00
C VAL A 83 26.88 -10.73 -2.74
N SER A 84 27.43 -11.32 -1.67
CA SER A 84 26.85 -11.24 -0.33
C SER A 84 26.99 -9.83 0.21
N THR A 85 25.96 -8.99 0.09
CA THR A 85 25.87 -7.77 0.90
C THR A 85 24.98 -8.03 2.10
N SER A 86 25.61 -8.20 3.27
CA SER A 86 24.92 -8.16 4.56
C SER A 86 24.56 -6.71 4.87
N TYR A 87 23.46 -6.22 4.33
CA TYR A 87 22.83 -5.04 4.92
C TYR A 87 22.21 -5.47 6.25
N ALA A 88 22.61 -4.79 7.31
CA ALA A 88 22.14 -4.99 8.66
C ALA A 88 20.62 -5.20 8.71
N GLY A 89 20.18 -6.09 9.60
CA GLY A 89 18.80 -6.55 9.69
C GLY A 89 17.76 -5.46 9.92
N ALA A 90 16.52 -5.89 10.15
CA ALA A 90 15.28 -5.12 10.31
C ALA A 90 15.30 -3.90 11.29
N SER A 91 16.44 -3.52 11.85
CA SER A 91 16.70 -2.33 12.68
C SER A 91 16.72 -0.98 11.93
N GLY A 92 16.29 -0.90 10.66
CA GLY A 92 16.38 0.32 9.84
C GLY A 92 15.06 0.92 9.35
N LEU A 93 13.92 0.24 9.49
CA LEU A 93 12.62 0.72 9.03
C LEU A 93 11.88 1.47 10.15
N ASP A 94 11.52 2.73 9.91
CA ASP A 94 10.61 3.47 10.80
C ASP A 94 9.20 2.85 10.70
N MET A 95 8.86 2.09 11.73
CA MET A 95 7.56 1.43 11.91
C MET A 95 6.65 2.17 12.90
N SER A 96 6.98 3.42 13.24
CA SER A 96 6.07 4.25 14.04
C SER A 96 4.69 4.37 13.37
N ALA A 97 3.62 4.51 14.17
CA ALA A 97 2.27 4.68 13.63
C ALA A 97 2.16 5.85 12.63
N LYS A 98 2.97 6.91 12.84
CA LYS A 98 3.08 8.04 11.93
C LYS A 98 3.69 7.63 10.58
N ALA A 99 4.76 6.85 10.57
CA ALA A 99 5.40 6.38 9.35
C ALA A 99 4.51 5.39 8.59
N GLN A 100 3.85 4.47 9.29
CA GLN A 100 2.88 3.55 8.70
C GLN A 100 1.71 4.31 8.04
N ALA A 101 1.10 5.25 8.75
CA ALA A 101 0.02 6.08 8.21
C ALA A 101 0.48 6.93 7.01
N LYS A 102 1.72 7.44 7.05
CA LYS A 102 2.31 8.18 5.92
C LYS A 102 2.52 7.27 4.70
N ARG A 103 2.93 6.01 4.89
CA ARG A 103 3.10 5.05 3.80
C ARG A 103 1.79 4.77 3.07
N VAL A 104 0.73 4.48 3.83
CA VAL A 104 -0.62 4.25 3.28
C VAL A 104 -1.16 5.51 2.61
N TYR A 105 -0.96 6.69 3.21
CA TYR A 105 -1.35 7.96 2.60
C TYR A 105 -0.63 8.22 1.27
N ASN A 106 0.69 8.02 1.23
CA ASN A 106 1.49 8.20 0.03
C ASN A 106 1.06 7.23 -1.08
N ALA A 107 0.75 5.98 -0.73
CA ALA A 107 0.23 4.99 -1.69
C ALA A 107 -1.11 5.44 -2.31
N CYS A 108 -2.02 5.99 -1.50
CA CYS A 108 -3.25 6.59 -1.99
C CYS A 108 -2.99 7.79 -2.91
N ALA A 109 -2.04 8.65 -2.52
CA ALA A 109 -1.72 9.89 -3.22
C ALA A 109 -0.99 9.68 -4.57
N LEU A 110 -0.59 8.45 -4.89
CA LEU A 110 -0.07 8.10 -6.22
C LEU A 110 -1.15 8.17 -7.31
N TYR A 111 -2.41 7.94 -6.94
CA TYR A 111 -3.52 7.84 -7.88
C TYR A 111 -4.64 8.83 -7.61
N LEU A 112 -4.71 9.40 -6.42
CA LEU A 112 -5.76 10.35 -6.03
C LEU A 112 -5.14 11.63 -5.48
N ASP A 113 -5.70 12.76 -5.89
CA ASP A 113 -5.37 14.04 -5.29
C ASP A 113 -6.10 14.15 -3.94
N ILE A 114 -5.35 14.38 -2.87
CA ILE A 114 -5.91 14.52 -1.52
C ILE A 114 -5.57 15.91 -0.97
N TYR A 115 -6.59 16.74 -0.85
CA TYR A 115 -6.49 18.06 -0.27
C TYR A 115 -7.04 18.06 1.17
N ARG A 116 -6.18 18.39 2.14
CA ARG A 116 -6.48 18.37 3.58
C ARG A 116 -7.03 19.67 4.16
N GLY A 117 -7.24 20.70 3.33
CA GLY A 117 -7.55 22.06 3.78
C GLY A 117 -6.32 22.92 4.03
N CYS A 118 -6.49 24.25 4.00
CA CYS A 118 -5.48 25.19 4.47
C CYS A 118 -5.47 25.15 6.01
N GLY A 119 -4.31 24.86 6.59
CA GLY A 119 -4.03 25.16 8.00
C GLY A 119 -3.67 26.64 8.18
#